data_AF-A0A2X3H467-F1
#
_entry.id   AF-A0A2X3H467-F1
#
_cell.length_a   1.000
_cell.length_b   1.000
_cell.length_c   1.000
_cell.angle_alpha   90.00
_cell.angle_beta   90.00
_cell.angle_gamma   90.00
#
_symmetry.space_group_name_H-M   'P 1'
#
loop_
_entity.id
_entity.type
_entity.pdbx_description
1 polymer ?
#
loop_
_entity_poly.entity_id
_entity_poly.type
_entity_poly.pdbx_seq_one_letter_code
_entity_poly.pdbx_strand_id
1 'polypeptide(L)'
;MIIYSVVATFYIQDAGNLKEKRAVLQRVLMRTRQKFNVSIAEVDFLDKWQRTEIGFTIVGNSRVQTEKEGQEVLRFLDSFPEWERLLTDVEWL
;
A
#
# COMPACT_ATOMS: atom_id res chain seq x y z
N MET A 1 -3.82 3.83 -22.56
CA MET A 1 -3.98 3.18 -21.25
C MET A 1 -2.61 3.17 -20.62
N ILE A 2 -2.47 3.73 -19.43
CA ILE A 2 -1.24 3.72 -18.65
C ILE A 2 -1.51 3.02 -17.33
N ILE A 3 -0.51 2.33 -16.81
CA ILE A 3 -0.57 1.65 -15.53
C ILE A 3 0.49 2.26 -14.63
N TYR A 4 0.05 2.76 -13.49
CA TYR A 4 0.93 3.20 -12.41
C TYR A 4 0.99 2.08 -11.38
N SER A 5 2.16 1.47 -11.21
CA SER A 5 2.40 0.41 -10.24
C SER A 5 3.29 0.95 -9.13
N VAL A 6 2.94 0.67 -7.88
CA VAL A 6 3.72 1.05 -6.71
C VAL A 6 3.87 -0.16 -5.81
N VAL A 7 5.09 -0.37 -5.35
CA VAL A 7 5.42 -1.34 -4.31
C VAL A 7 6.06 -0.59 -3.16
N ALA A 8 5.52 -0.73 -1.95
CA ALA A 8 6.04 -0.05 -0.78
C ALA A 8 6.19 -1.02 0.40
N THR A 9 7.37 -1.02 1.00
CA THR A 9 7.65 -1.78 2.23
C THR A 9 7.22 -0.96 3.44
N PHE A 10 6.58 -1.62 4.42
CA PHE A 10 6.20 -1.03 5.71
C PHE A 10 6.73 -1.86 6.88
N TYR A 11 7.07 -1.16 7.97
CA TYR A 11 7.34 -1.75 9.29
C TYR A 11 6.10 -1.61 10.18
N ILE A 12 5.70 -2.68 10.87
CA ILE A 12 4.53 -2.69 11.77
C ILE A 12 5.03 -2.74 13.21
N GLN A 13 4.81 -1.68 13.98
CA GLN A 13 5.48 -1.44 15.26
C GLN A 13 5.03 -2.45 16.33
N ASP A 14 3.72 -2.58 16.53
CA ASP A 14 3.13 -3.28 17.68
C ASP A 14 2.69 -4.72 17.38
N ALA A 15 2.95 -5.25 16.19
CA ALA A 15 2.58 -6.62 15.87
C ALA A 15 3.56 -7.62 16.50
N GLY A 16 3.08 -8.52 17.35
CA GLY A 16 3.83 -9.62 17.96
C GLY A 16 3.62 -10.97 17.28
N ASN A 17 2.70 -11.09 16.33
CA ASN A 17 2.43 -12.32 15.58
C ASN A 17 1.71 -12.05 14.25
N LEU A 18 1.59 -13.08 13.41
CA LEU A 18 0.95 -12.98 12.08
C LEU A 18 -0.54 -12.62 12.13
N LYS A 19 -1.26 -12.95 13.22
CA LYS A 19 -2.68 -12.61 13.36
C LYS A 19 -2.85 -11.11 13.56
N GLU A 20 -2.01 -10.50 14.39
CA GLU A 20 -2.00 -9.05 14.62
C GLU A 20 -1.62 -8.28 13.35
N LYS A 21 -0.60 -8.72 12.60
CA LYS A 21 -0.31 -8.16 11.26
C LYS A 21 -1.55 -8.17 10.39
N ARG A 22 -2.22 -9.33 10.27
CA ARG A 22 -3.41 -9.47 9.42
C ARG A 22 -4.54 -8.52 9.84
N ALA A 23 -4.70 -8.25 11.13
CA ALA A 23 -5.70 -7.29 11.60
C ALA A 23 -5.37 -5.84 11.16
N VAL A 24 -4.10 -5.43 11.21
CA VAL A 24 -3.62 -4.14 10.70
C VAL A 24 -3.85 -4.06 9.19
N LEU A 25 -3.35 -5.05 8.44
CA LEU A 25 -3.47 -5.11 6.98
C LEU A 25 -4.93 -5.08 6.52
N GLN A 26 -5.81 -5.87 7.15
CA GLN A 26 -7.23 -5.88 6.80
C GLN A 26 -7.85 -4.49 6.93
N ARG A 27 -7.55 -3.76 8.00
CA ARG A 27 -8.06 -2.41 8.24
C ARG A 27 -7.55 -1.43 7.19
N VAL A 28 -6.24 -1.41 6.96
CA VAL A 28 -5.63 -0.46 6.02
C VAL A 28 -6.07 -0.74 4.59
N LEU A 29 -5.90 -1.97 4.12
CA LEU A 29 -6.22 -2.37 2.74
C LEU A 29 -7.70 -2.16 2.42
N MET A 30 -8.61 -2.48 3.36
CA MET A 30 -10.04 -2.27 3.17
C MET A 30 -10.37 -0.77 3.06
N ARG A 31 -9.84 0.08 3.94
CA ARG A 31 -10.07 1.53 3.89
C ARG A 31 -9.50 2.15 2.63
N THR A 32 -8.34 1.69 2.16
CA THR A 32 -7.74 2.18 0.91
C THR A 32 -8.60 1.83 -0.30
N ARG A 33 -9.09 0.58 -0.39
CA ARG A 33 -10.02 0.15 -1.47
C ARG A 33 -11.36 0.89 -1.45
N GLN A 34 -11.85 1.26 -0.27
CA GLN A 34 -13.09 2.04 -0.14
C GLN A 34 -12.92 3.51 -0.56
N LYS A 35 -11.74 4.08 -0.30
CA LYS A 35 -11.46 5.49 -0.56
C LYS A 35 -10.99 5.75 -2.00
N PHE A 36 -10.25 4.81 -2.59
CA PHE A 36 -9.63 4.98 -3.89
C PHE A 36 -9.98 3.83 -4.83
N ASN A 37 -10.09 4.14 -6.12
CA ASN A 37 -10.28 3.15 -7.18
C ASN A 37 -8.94 2.49 -7.54
N VAL A 38 -8.40 1.66 -6.64
CA VAL A 38 -7.10 0.99 -6.82
C VAL A 38 -7.20 -0.50 -6.53
N SER A 39 -6.42 -1.29 -7.27
CA SER A 39 -6.11 -2.66 -6.86
C SER A 39 -4.93 -2.60 -5.89
N ILE A 40 -5.07 -3.20 -4.70
CA ILE A 40 -4.05 -3.16 -3.63
C ILE A 40 -4.01 -4.48 -2.88
N ALA A 41 -2.81 -4.97 -2.54
CA ALA A 41 -2.61 -6.23 -1.81
C ALA A 41 -1.25 -6.25 -1.08
N GLU A 42 -1.10 -7.17 -0.13
CA GLU A 42 0.22 -7.58 0.36
C GLU A 42 0.88 -8.48 -0.69
N VAL A 43 2.13 -8.19 -1.04
CA VAL A 43 2.87 -8.87 -2.13
C VAL A 43 4.14 -9.59 -1.66
N ASP A 44 4.71 -9.21 -0.51
CA ASP A 44 5.86 -9.89 0.09
C ASP A 44 5.88 -9.78 1.64
N PHE A 45 6.85 -10.44 2.28
CA PHE A 45 7.03 -10.59 3.73
C PHE A 45 5.84 -11.26 4.45
N LEU A 46 5.18 -12.21 3.77
CA LEU A 46 4.00 -12.92 4.26
C LEU A 46 4.26 -13.65 5.60
N ASP A 47 5.49 -14.13 5.82
CA ASP A 47 5.95 -14.86 7.01
C ASP A 47 6.49 -13.94 8.13
N LYS A 48 6.65 -12.64 7.89
CA LYS A 48 7.06 -11.66 8.90
C LYS A 48 5.85 -10.93 9.46
N TRP A 49 5.85 -10.64 10.76
CA TRP A 49 4.77 -9.91 11.42
C TRP A 49 5.06 -8.41 11.58
N GLN A 50 6.33 -8.00 11.71
CA GLN A 50 6.72 -6.57 11.78
C GLN A 50 7.13 -5.98 10.42
N ARG A 51 7.03 -6.75 9.33
CA ARG A 51 7.36 -6.27 7.99
C ARG A 51 6.32 -6.78 7.00
N THR A 52 5.95 -5.93 6.06
CA THR A 52 5.00 -6.23 4.99
C THR A 52 5.39 -5.42 3.77
N GLU A 53 5.08 -5.93 2.59
CA GLU A 53 5.18 -5.16 1.35
C GLU A 53 3.81 -5.06 0.70
N ILE A 54 3.40 -3.84 0.39
CA ILE A 54 2.10 -3.53 -0.20
C ILE A 54 2.31 -3.09 -1.64
N GLY A 55 1.70 -3.82 -2.56
CA GLY A 55 1.61 -3.44 -3.96
C GLY A 55 0.25 -2.83 -4.25
N PHE A 56 0.22 -1.71 -4.98
CA PHE A 56 -1.02 -1.20 -5.57
C PHE A 56 -0.82 -0.73 -7.01
N THR A 57 -1.91 -0.72 -7.77
CA THR A 57 -1.91 -0.21 -9.14
C THR A 57 -3.14 0.63 -9.47
N ILE A 58 -2.93 1.61 -10.35
CA ILE A 58 -3.93 2.51 -10.88
C ILE A 58 -3.83 2.49 -12.40
N VAL A 59 -4.96 2.28 -13.07
CA VAL A 59 -5.05 2.34 -14.53
C VAL A 59 -5.74 3.63 -14.92
N GLY A 60 -5.13 4.39 -15.83
CA GLY A 60 -5.66 5.68 -16.25
C GLY A 60 -5.39 6.02 -17.72
N ASN A 61 -5.76 7.24 -18.09
CA ASN A 61 -5.53 7.81 -19.41
C ASN A 61 -4.62 9.06 -19.39
N SER A 62 -4.23 9.55 -18.21
CA SER A 62 -3.41 10.76 -18.03
C SER A 62 -2.35 10.52 -16.95
N ARG A 63 -1.08 10.63 -17.34
CA ARG A 63 0.07 10.34 -16.44
C ARG A 63 0.03 11.21 -15.20
N VAL A 64 -0.20 12.51 -15.38
CA VAL A 64 -0.23 13.49 -14.29
C VAL A 64 -1.36 13.19 -13.29
N GLN A 65 -2.56 12.87 -13.78
CA GLN A 65 -3.69 12.58 -12.90
C GLN A 65 -3.51 11.26 -12.15
N THR A 66 -3.07 10.21 -12.85
CA THR A 66 -2.81 8.89 -12.25
C THR A 66 -1.69 8.95 -11.22
N GLU A 67 -0.61 9.70 -11.49
CA GLU A 67 0.47 9.91 -10.53
C GLU A 67 -0.01 10.66 -9.30
N LYS A 68 -0.82 11.72 -9.49
CA LYS A 68 -1.41 12.48 -8.38
C LYS A 68 -2.25 11.58 -7.47
N GLU A 69 -3.12 10.75 -8.05
CA GLU A 69 -3.91 9.77 -7.30
C GLU A 69 -3.03 8.77 -6.56
N GLY A 70 -1.97 8.27 -7.19
CA GLY A 70 -0.99 7.38 -6.56
C GLY A 70 -0.29 8.00 -5.36
N GLN A 71 0.10 9.27 -5.45
CA GLN A 71 0.67 10.02 -4.33
C GLN A 71 -0.35 10.27 -3.21
N GLU A 72 -1.64 10.44 -3.53
CA GLU A 72 -2.70 10.53 -2.53
C GLU A 72 -2.93 9.20 -1.81
N VAL A 73 -2.82 8.07 -2.50
CA VAL A 73 -2.86 6.73 -1.90
C VAL A 73 -1.68 6.56 -0.94
N LEU A 74 -0.46 6.86 -1.36
CA LEU A 74 0.73 6.77 -0.49
C LEU A 74 0.58 7.64 0.77
N ARG A 75 0.18 8.91 0.62
CA ARG A 75 -0.10 9.79 1.77
C ARG A 75 -1.19 9.25 2.69
N PHE A 76 -2.19 8.56 2.15
CA PHE A 76 -3.21 7.92 2.95
C PHE A 76 -2.69 6.69 3.68
N LEU A 77 -1.85 5.86 3.05
CA LEU A 77 -1.18 4.74 3.73
C LEU A 77 -0.26 5.25 4.86
N ASP A 78 0.44 6.37 4.67
CA ASP A 78 1.28 6.99 5.70
C ASP A 78 0.47 7.59 6.88
N SER A 79 -0.84 7.76 6.73
CA SER A 79 -1.70 8.32 7.78
C SER A 79 -2.06 7.33 8.91
N PHE A 80 -1.76 6.05 8.72
CA PHE A 80 -2.04 5.00 9.69
C PHE A 80 -0.88 4.89 10.70
N PRO A 81 -1.11 5.13 12.01
CA PRO A 81 -0.03 5.13 13.00
C PRO A 81 0.55 3.73 13.29
N GLU A 82 -0.16 2.66 12.92
CA GLU A 82 0.24 1.28 13.22
C GLU A 82 1.49 0.83 12.45
N TRP A 83 1.85 1.54 11.38
CA TRP A 83 2.96 1.18 10.53
C TRP A 83 3.73 2.40 10.00
N GLU A 84 4.92 2.17 9.48
CA GLU A 84 5.79 3.21 8.91
C GLU A 84 6.32 2.75 7.55
N ARG A 85 6.26 3.62 6.54
CA ARG A 85 6.76 3.33 5.19
C ARG A 85 8.28 3.44 5.16
N LEU A 86 8.94 2.44 4.56
CA LEU A 86 10.40 2.34 4.49
C LEU A 86 10.92 2.61 3.08
N LEU A 87 10.53 1.78 2.12
CA LEU A 87 10.96 1.83 0.73
C LEU A 87 9.74 1.99 -0.17
N THR A 88 9.93 2.61 -1.32
CA THR A 88 8.88 2.78 -2.32
C THR A 88 9.49 2.76 -3.70
N ASP A 89 9.02 1.82 -4.50
CA ASP A 89 9.37 1.66 -5.89
C ASP A 89 8.15 1.92 -6.76
N VAL A 90 8.36 2.63 -7.86
CA VAL A 90 7.31 3.09 -8.76
C VAL A 90 7.66 2.70 -10.19
N GLU A 91 6.73 2.05 -10.86
CA GLU A 91 6.88 1.62 -12.24
C GLU A 91 5.70 2.09 -13.10
N TRP A 92 6.02 2.46 -14.35
CA TRP A 92 5.02 2.82 -15.36
C TRP A 92 5.00 1.75 -16.45
N LEU A 93 3.81 1.25 -16.78
CA LEU A 93 3.56 0.30 -17.88
C LEU A 93 2.56 0.87 -18.90
#